data_AF-A0A2D4H5G1-F1
#
_entry.id   AF-A0A2D4H5G1-F1
#
_cell.length_a   1.000
_cell.length_b   1.000
_cell.length_c   1.000
_cell.angle_alpha   90.00
_cell.angle_beta   90.00
_cell.angle_gamma   90.00
#
_symmetry.space_group_name_H-M   'P 1'
#
loop_
_entity.id
_entity.type
_entity.pdbx_description
1 polymer ?
#
loop_
_entity_poly.entity_id
_entity_poly.type
_entity_poly.pdbx_seq_one_letter_code
_entity_poly.pdbx_strand_id
1 'polypeptide(L)'
;SNIVTVGNIEEINRMIARMKITEGDLEHRHPQLDSVFTLAQNLKNKTSSSDLRTAITEKLEKVKNQWDGTQHGVEVRQHQLKCMLTDSMKWNDQKQEMEKLIGQYEIHLHALLQSSKEKLTKQISENKILMQDLDKGDARIISFNELSSKLLQDYSGDDTRNVKEIMNHLNTSWINLKHRTCNRQNCLEADLKTVHALLRDLEKFLKWIQEAEATANVLADALQREPTTPGSDPGRELKKQIEDIQAEIDAHNDIFKSIDGNRQKMVKALGNSEEAALLQHRIDDMNQRWNDLKAKSANIRAHLEASAEKWSKLLMSLEELIKWLNLKDDELKKQMPVGGDVPTLQQQHDHCKALRRELKEKEQMILSAVDQARMFLADQPIEGPEEPRKNLHSKSELTPEEKAQKIAKAMRKQSAEVKEKWESLNTCACGWQKQIDQALEKLKDLQCSMDDLDADLREAENVRNGWKPVGDRLMASLQDEVDKTTAFREEISPISLKIKCINDLSSQLSPLDLHPSLKVSRQLDDLNMRWKLLQISVDDRIKLLQEIHHDYGPESQDFLSSKC
;
A
#
# COMPACT_ATOMS: atom_id res chain seq x y z
N SER A 1 41.96 6.61 -84.96
CA SER A 1 40.59 6.82 -84.45
C SER A 1 40.33 8.31 -84.38
N ASN A 2 39.19 8.80 -84.88
CA ASN A 2 38.79 10.22 -84.83
C ASN A 2 37.86 10.53 -83.64
N ILE A 3 37.65 9.55 -82.78
CA ILE A 3 36.83 9.65 -81.56
C ILE A 3 37.65 10.36 -80.48
N VAL A 4 37.01 11.28 -79.76
CA VAL A 4 37.55 11.98 -78.59
C VAL A 4 36.65 11.76 -77.37
N THR A 5 37.19 11.94 -76.16
CA THR A 5 36.35 11.99 -74.97
C THR A 5 35.68 13.36 -74.83
N VAL A 6 34.35 13.36 -74.83
CA VAL A 6 33.53 14.56 -74.66
C VAL A 6 33.74 15.12 -73.25
N GLY A 7 33.91 16.44 -73.13
CA GLY A 7 34.29 17.09 -71.87
C GLY A 7 35.81 17.16 -71.63
N ASN A 8 36.66 16.48 -72.42
CA ASN A 8 38.11 16.59 -72.33
C ASN A 8 38.64 17.67 -73.28
N ILE A 9 38.73 18.90 -72.78
CA ILE A 9 39.12 20.10 -73.55
C ILE A 9 40.48 19.91 -74.25
N GLU A 10 41.45 19.28 -73.59
CA GLU A 10 42.78 19.07 -74.17
C GLU A 10 42.74 18.09 -75.34
N GLU A 11 42.01 16.98 -75.19
CA GLU A 11 41.89 15.97 -76.23
C GLU A 11 41.15 16.50 -77.46
N ILE A 12 40.06 17.24 -77.24
CA ILE A 12 39.30 17.91 -78.30
C ILE A 12 40.22 18.89 -79.06
N ASN A 13 40.98 19.72 -78.35
CA ASN A 13 41.93 20.66 -78.97
C ASN A 13 43.02 19.94 -79.78
N ARG A 14 43.58 18.84 -79.26
CA ARG A 14 44.54 18.01 -80.00
C ARG A 14 43.92 17.45 -81.28
N MET A 15 42.66 17.03 -81.25
CA MET A 15 41.96 16.53 -82.43
C MET A 15 41.65 17.64 -83.44
N ILE A 16 41.24 18.82 -82.98
CA ILE A 16 41.04 20.00 -83.85
C ILE A 16 42.35 20.34 -84.57
N ALA A 17 43.47 20.37 -83.86
CA ALA A 17 44.79 20.62 -84.46
C ALA A 17 45.14 19.57 -85.52
N ARG A 18 44.86 18.29 -85.27
CA ARG A 18 45.05 17.22 -86.27
C ARG A 18 44.16 17.41 -87.50
N MET A 19 42.89 17.75 -87.33
CA MET A 19 41.98 17.98 -88.45
C MET A 19 42.38 19.20 -89.30
N LYS A 20 42.97 20.25 -88.68
CA LYS A 20 43.53 21.40 -89.41
C LYS A 20 44.73 21.01 -90.26
N ILE A 21 45.60 20.12 -89.76
CA ILE A 21 46.72 19.60 -90.55
C ILE A 21 46.17 18.82 -91.77
N THR A 22 45.20 17.94 -91.56
CA THR A 22 44.57 17.18 -92.66
C THR A 22 43.90 18.08 -93.69
N GLU A 23 43.21 19.14 -93.25
CA GLU A 23 42.60 20.14 -94.15
C GLU A 23 43.67 20.86 -94.98
N GLY A 24 44.75 21.33 -94.36
CA GLY A 24 45.87 21.94 -95.06
C GLY A 24 46.55 20.98 -96.06
N ASP A 25 46.65 19.69 -95.73
CA ASP A 25 47.16 18.67 -96.66
C ASP A 25 46.22 18.46 -97.86
N LEU A 26 44.90 18.52 -97.66
CA LEU A 26 43.92 18.46 -98.75
C LEU A 26 44.02 19.71 -99.63
N GLU A 27 44.04 20.90 -99.05
CA GLU A 27 44.21 22.16 -99.80
C GLU A 27 45.50 22.16 -100.63
N HIS A 28 46.62 21.68 -100.05
CA HIS A 28 47.90 21.60 -100.75
C HIS A 28 47.88 20.61 -101.93
N ARG A 29 47.13 19.51 -101.82
CA ARG A 29 47.02 18.48 -102.88
C ARG A 29 45.95 18.79 -103.92
N HIS A 30 45.04 19.73 -103.66
CA HIS A 30 43.98 20.13 -104.59
C HIS A 30 44.49 20.50 -106.00
N PRO A 31 45.57 21.30 -106.17
CA PRO A 31 46.09 21.62 -107.51
C PRO A 31 46.66 20.41 -108.25
N GLN A 32 47.21 19.44 -107.52
CA GLN A 32 47.71 18.19 -108.10
C GLN A 32 46.55 17.33 -108.59
N LEU A 33 45.45 17.31 -107.84
CA LEU A 33 44.22 16.66 -108.23
C LEU A 33 43.65 17.28 -109.52
N ASP A 34 43.54 18.60 -109.58
CA ASP A 34 43.08 19.34 -110.78
C ASP A 34 43.92 19.01 -112.02
N SER A 35 45.25 18.89 -111.83
CA SER A 35 46.18 18.47 -112.89
C SER A 35 45.87 17.05 -113.39
N VAL A 36 45.66 16.09 -112.47
CA VAL A 36 45.30 14.71 -112.81
C VAL A 36 43.95 14.64 -113.52
N PHE A 37 42.95 15.42 -113.09
CA PHE A 37 41.65 15.53 -113.77
C PHE A 37 41.80 16.06 -115.19
N THR A 38 42.61 17.11 -115.37
CA THR A 38 42.89 17.71 -116.69
C THR A 38 43.57 16.70 -117.61
N LEU A 39 44.60 15.99 -117.13
CA LEU A 39 45.30 14.95 -117.89
C LEU A 39 44.38 13.79 -118.26
N ALA A 40 43.57 13.31 -117.32
CA ALA A 40 42.62 12.23 -117.56
C ALA A 40 41.51 12.63 -118.54
N GLN A 41 41.04 13.88 -118.49
CA GLN A 41 40.06 14.41 -119.43
C GLN A 41 40.66 14.55 -120.85
N ASN A 42 41.92 15.00 -120.96
CA ASN A 42 42.66 15.03 -122.22
C ASN A 42 42.86 13.61 -122.79
N LEU A 43 43.19 12.64 -121.94
CA LEU A 43 43.31 11.22 -122.33
C LEU A 43 41.97 10.68 -122.82
N LYS A 44 40.87 10.97 -122.12
CA LYS A 44 39.51 10.62 -122.55
C LYS A 44 39.18 11.19 -123.93
N ASN A 45 39.49 12.46 -124.17
CA ASN A 45 39.21 13.15 -125.43
C ASN A 45 40.02 12.58 -126.61
N LYS A 46 41.22 12.07 -126.38
CA LYS A 46 42.10 11.46 -127.40
C LYS A 46 41.86 9.96 -127.63
N THR A 47 41.04 9.31 -126.81
CA THR A 47 40.79 7.86 -126.89
C THR A 47 39.62 7.55 -127.82
N SER A 48 39.84 6.69 -128.83
CA SER A 48 38.81 6.31 -129.81
C SER A 48 37.87 5.17 -129.34
N SER A 49 38.25 4.44 -128.28
CA SER A 49 37.44 3.34 -127.70
C SER A 49 36.38 3.87 -126.74
N SER A 50 35.12 3.49 -126.95
CA SER A 50 33.99 3.87 -126.10
C SER A 50 34.14 3.32 -124.67
N ASP A 51 34.50 2.04 -124.53
CA ASP A 51 34.62 1.38 -123.22
C ASP A 51 35.70 2.01 -122.34
N LEU A 52 36.85 2.39 -122.93
CA LEU A 52 37.92 3.10 -122.23
C LEU A 52 37.50 4.51 -121.81
N ARG A 53 36.71 5.22 -122.62
CA ARG A 53 36.18 6.55 -122.26
C ARG A 53 35.20 6.48 -121.08
N THR A 54 34.36 5.44 -121.03
CA THR A 54 33.46 5.18 -119.90
C THR A 54 34.25 4.86 -118.64
N ALA A 55 35.22 3.94 -118.71
CA ALA A 55 36.06 3.56 -117.57
C ALA A 55 36.89 4.73 -117.00
N ILE A 56 37.41 5.62 -117.85
CA ILE A 56 38.09 6.85 -117.40
C ILE A 56 37.11 7.78 -116.69
N THR A 57 35.88 7.92 -117.19
CA THR A 57 34.84 8.77 -116.58
C THR A 57 34.42 8.22 -115.21
N GLU A 58 34.15 6.93 -115.09
CA GLU A 58 33.80 6.29 -113.82
C GLU A 58 34.91 6.42 -112.77
N LYS A 59 36.18 6.25 -113.18
CA LYS A 59 37.32 6.43 -112.27
C LYS A 59 37.48 7.88 -111.83
N LEU A 60 37.29 8.85 -112.73
CA LEU A 60 37.34 10.28 -112.39
C LEU A 60 36.22 10.65 -111.42
N GLU A 61 34.99 10.20 -111.69
CA GLU A 61 33.84 10.44 -110.83
C GLU A 61 34.03 9.79 -109.45
N LYS A 62 34.57 8.56 -109.39
CA LYS A 62 34.90 7.91 -108.12
C LYS A 62 35.94 8.69 -107.31
N VAL A 63 37.04 9.14 -107.94
CA VAL A 63 38.07 9.93 -107.26
C VAL A 63 37.52 11.28 -106.81
N LYS A 64 36.70 11.93 -107.64
CA LYS A 64 36.03 13.20 -107.29
C LYS A 64 35.13 13.02 -106.08
N ASN A 65 34.25 12.03 -106.11
CA ASN A 65 33.32 11.75 -105.02
C ASN A 65 34.05 11.38 -103.72
N GLN A 66 35.19 10.67 -103.82
CA GLN A 66 36.03 10.36 -102.66
C GLN A 66 36.74 11.61 -102.10
N TRP A 67 37.24 12.48 -102.96
CA TRP A 67 37.85 13.75 -102.56
C TRP A 67 36.82 14.66 -101.89
N ASP A 68 35.72 14.94 -102.58
CA ASP A 68 34.63 15.78 -102.10
C ASP A 68 34.05 15.22 -100.79
N GLY A 69 33.87 13.90 -100.70
CA GLY A 69 33.42 13.24 -99.47
C GLY A 69 34.41 13.34 -98.31
N THR A 70 35.72 13.26 -98.59
CA THR A 70 36.76 13.40 -97.55
C THR A 70 36.89 14.84 -97.09
N GLN A 71 36.91 15.80 -98.02
CA GLN A 71 36.94 17.23 -97.72
C GLN A 71 35.72 17.63 -96.89
N HIS A 72 34.52 17.28 -97.37
CA HIS A 72 33.29 17.55 -96.63
C HIS A 72 33.29 16.88 -95.24
N GLY A 73 33.76 15.64 -95.14
CA GLY A 73 33.87 14.94 -93.86
C GLY A 73 34.82 15.62 -92.86
N VAL A 74 35.96 16.16 -93.34
CA VAL A 74 36.90 16.93 -92.52
C VAL A 74 36.27 18.26 -92.07
N GLU A 75 35.63 19.00 -92.98
CA GLU A 75 34.95 20.27 -92.66
C GLU A 75 33.84 20.07 -91.61
N VAL A 76 32.97 19.08 -91.81
CA VAL A 76 31.89 18.73 -90.87
C VAL A 76 32.46 18.32 -89.52
N ARG A 77 33.49 17.47 -89.50
CA ARG A 77 34.12 17.03 -88.24
C ARG A 77 34.80 18.18 -87.52
N GLN A 78 35.49 19.08 -88.23
CA GLN A 78 36.08 20.27 -87.64
C GLN A 78 35.02 21.18 -87.01
N HIS A 79 33.91 21.41 -87.71
CA HIS A 79 32.81 22.20 -87.18
C HIS A 79 32.23 21.55 -85.91
N GLN A 80 31.96 20.24 -85.96
CA GLN A 80 31.48 19.49 -84.79
C GLN A 80 32.44 19.58 -83.61
N LEU A 81 33.75 19.44 -83.82
CA LEU A 81 34.76 19.54 -82.76
C LEU A 81 34.85 20.95 -82.16
N LYS A 82 34.69 22.01 -82.97
CA LYS A 82 34.65 23.41 -82.48
C LYS A 82 33.40 23.65 -81.62
N CYS A 83 32.24 23.14 -82.03
CA CYS A 83 31.01 23.17 -81.22
C CYS A 83 31.18 22.37 -79.92
N MET A 84 31.72 21.15 -80.02
CA MET A 84 31.99 20.28 -78.87
C MET A 84 32.94 20.93 -77.87
N LEU A 85 33.99 21.61 -78.34
CA LEU A 85 34.92 22.34 -77.49
C LEU A 85 34.20 23.43 -76.68
N THR A 86 33.34 24.21 -77.35
CA THR A 86 32.59 25.30 -76.73
C THR A 86 31.62 24.77 -75.67
N ASP A 87 30.86 23.72 -76.00
CA ASP A 87 29.93 23.09 -75.06
C ASP A 87 30.66 22.41 -73.90
N SER A 88 31.81 21.77 -74.16
CA SER A 88 32.65 21.12 -73.14
C SER A 88 33.29 22.11 -72.19
N MET A 89 33.70 23.29 -72.67
CA MET A 89 34.19 24.39 -71.82
C MET A 89 33.09 24.88 -70.87
N LYS A 90 31.91 25.20 -71.42
CA LYS A 90 30.76 25.62 -70.60
C LYS A 90 30.35 24.55 -69.59
N TRP A 91 30.36 23.29 -70.00
CA TRP A 91 30.04 22.16 -69.14
C TRP A 91 31.05 22.00 -68.01
N ASN A 92 32.35 22.18 -68.29
CA ASN A 92 33.39 22.13 -67.28
C ASN A 92 33.27 23.30 -66.27
N ASP A 93 32.92 24.51 -66.75
CA ASP A 93 32.69 25.66 -65.87
C ASP A 93 31.48 25.43 -64.95
N GLN A 94 30.35 24.96 -65.51
CA GLN A 94 29.17 24.61 -64.72
C GLN A 94 29.48 23.47 -63.74
N LYS A 95 30.20 22.43 -64.17
CA LYS A 95 30.64 21.33 -63.29
C LYS A 95 31.38 21.86 -62.06
N GLN A 96 32.37 22.73 -62.25
CA GLN A 96 33.15 23.31 -61.15
C GLN A 96 32.29 24.19 -60.23
N GLU A 97 31.37 24.98 -60.80
CA GLU A 97 30.42 25.76 -60.01
C GLU A 97 29.53 24.86 -59.13
N MET A 98 29.07 23.73 -59.67
CA MET A 98 28.24 22.76 -58.98
C MET A 98 29.00 22.02 -57.87
N GLU A 99 30.22 21.57 -58.14
CA GLU A 99 31.10 20.96 -57.12
C GLU A 99 31.35 21.93 -55.96
N LYS A 100 31.62 23.20 -56.26
CA LYS A 100 31.79 24.25 -55.25
C LYS A 100 30.52 24.50 -54.44
N LEU A 101 29.37 24.56 -55.10
CA LEU A 101 28.07 24.77 -54.45
C LEU A 101 27.73 23.63 -53.48
N ILE A 102 27.88 22.38 -53.93
CA ILE A 102 27.67 21.20 -53.09
C ILE A 102 28.61 21.26 -51.89
N GLY A 103 29.91 21.51 -52.11
CA GLY A 103 30.88 21.63 -51.02
C GLY A 103 30.53 22.71 -49.99
N GLN A 104 30.05 23.88 -50.44
CA GLN A 104 29.61 24.96 -49.55
C GLN A 104 28.43 24.54 -48.65
N TYR A 105 27.43 23.89 -49.23
CA TYR A 105 26.28 23.41 -48.47
C TYR A 105 26.60 22.21 -47.57
N GLU A 106 27.54 21.34 -47.96
CA GLU A 106 28.03 20.27 -47.08
C GLU A 106 28.77 20.84 -45.86
N ILE A 107 29.61 21.86 -46.05
CA ILE A 107 30.27 22.56 -44.95
C ILE A 107 29.24 23.23 -44.03
N HIS A 108 28.23 23.89 -44.60
CA HIS A 108 27.17 24.52 -43.81
C HIS A 108 26.37 23.47 -43.01
N LEU A 109 25.96 22.36 -43.65
CA LEU A 109 25.28 21.26 -42.95
C LEU A 109 26.16 20.68 -41.83
N HIS A 110 27.45 20.49 -42.07
CA HIS A 110 28.38 20.03 -41.04
C HIS A 110 28.47 21.00 -39.86
N ALA A 111 28.53 22.31 -40.12
CA ALA A 111 28.51 23.32 -39.06
C ALA A 111 27.22 23.25 -38.20
N LEU A 112 26.06 23.08 -38.83
CA LEU A 112 24.76 22.91 -38.15
C LEU A 112 24.63 21.60 -37.34
N LEU A 113 25.43 20.58 -37.66
CA LEU A 113 25.49 19.34 -36.88
C LEU A 113 26.34 19.51 -35.61
N GLN A 114 27.36 20.38 -35.66
CA GLN A 114 28.22 20.66 -34.51
C GLN A 114 27.59 21.65 -33.51
N SER A 115 26.63 22.48 -33.93
CA SER A 115 25.93 23.47 -33.09
C SER A 115 24.81 22.89 -32.21
N SER A 116 24.87 21.61 -31.84
CA SER A 116 23.82 20.89 -31.07
C SER A 116 23.51 21.45 -29.67
N LYS A 117 24.30 22.41 -29.17
CA LYS A 117 24.12 23.08 -27.87
C LYS A 117 23.15 24.27 -27.93
N GLU A 118 22.77 24.70 -29.13
CA GLU A 118 21.82 25.80 -29.33
C GLU A 118 20.38 25.37 -29.02
N LYS A 119 19.49 26.34 -28.76
CA LYS A 119 18.06 26.07 -28.60
C LYS A 119 17.51 25.29 -29.80
N LEU A 120 16.69 24.28 -29.55
CA LEU A 120 16.12 23.42 -30.59
C LEU A 120 15.34 24.23 -31.64
N THR A 121 14.60 25.26 -31.21
CA THR A 121 13.88 26.18 -32.10
C THR A 121 14.81 26.94 -33.06
N LYS A 122 15.99 27.34 -32.59
CA LYS A 122 17.03 27.99 -33.42
C LYS A 122 17.64 26.97 -34.40
N GLN A 123 17.93 25.75 -33.95
CA GLN A 123 18.43 24.69 -34.84
C GLN A 123 17.45 24.34 -35.97
N ILE A 124 16.15 24.41 -35.70
CA ILE A 124 15.06 24.23 -36.68
C ILE A 124 15.01 25.40 -37.66
N SER A 125 15.10 26.65 -37.19
CA SER A 125 15.05 27.81 -38.08
C SER A 125 16.28 27.89 -38.98
N GLU A 126 17.48 27.63 -38.46
CA GLU A 126 18.72 27.60 -39.24
C GLU A 126 18.72 26.50 -40.30
N ASN A 127 18.23 25.31 -39.97
CA ASN A 127 18.15 24.22 -40.94
C ASN A 127 17.09 24.47 -42.03
N LYS A 128 15.97 25.11 -41.67
CA LYS A 128 14.97 25.56 -42.63
C LYS A 128 15.52 26.59 -43.62
N ILE A 129 16.39 27.50 -43.17
CA ILE A 129 17.09 28.44 -44.06
C ILE A 129 17.98 27.66 -45.04
N LEU A 130 18.77 26.70 -44.57
CA LEU A 130 19.60 25.85 -45.43
C LEU A 130 18.74 25.08 -46.47
N MET A 131 17.57 24.56 -46.07
CA MET A 131 16.65 23.92 -47.01
C MET A 131 16.18 24.89 -48.11
N GLN A 132 15.81 26.12 -47.75
CA GLN A 132 15.41 27.14 -48.72
C GLN A 132 16.56 27.52 -49.67
N ASP A 133 17.79 27.57 -49.17
CA ASP A 133 18.96 27.86 -49.99
C ASP A 133 19.30 26.69 -50.93
N LEU A 134 19.12 25.44 -50.48
CA LEU A 134 19.20 24.27 -51.34
C LEU A 134 18.13 24.32 -52.44
N ASP A 135 16.89 24.69 -52.14
CA ASP A 135 15.85 24.81 -53.18
C ASP A 135 16.19 25.86 -54.24
N LYS A 136 16.84 26.97 -53.86
CA LYS A 136 17.37 27.96 -54.83
C LYS A 136 18.47 27.37 -55.73
N GLY A 137 19.21 26.37 -55.24
CA GLY A 137 20.24 25.68 -55.99
C GLY A 137 19.73 24.71 -57.05
N ASP A 138 18.45 24.29 -56.99
CA ASP A 138 17.87 23.36 -57.96
C ASP A 138 17.94 23.91 -59.40
N ALA A 139 17.81 25.23 -59.57
CA ALA A 139 17.95 25.87 -60.88
C ALA A 139 19.32 25.61 -61.53
N ARG A 140 20.39 25.54 -60.72
CA ARG A 140 21.75 25.27 -61.21
C ARG A 140 21.93 23.79 -61.58
N ILE A 141 21.33 22.88 -60.81
CA ILE A 141 21.27 21.43 -61.15
C ILE A 141 20.55 21.22 -62.48
N ILE A 142 19.39 21.88 -62.67
CA ILE A 142 18.60 21.76 -63.89
C ILE A 142 19.42 22.24 -65.10
N SER A 143 20.03 23.43 -65.01
CA SER A 143 20.86 23.96 -66.10
C SER A 143 22.06 23.05 -66.43
N PHE A 144 22.74 22.52 -65.41
CA PHE A 144 23.83 21.57 -65.60
C PHE A 144 23.37 20.25 -66.24
N ASN A 145 22.20 19.75 -65.87
CA ASN A 145 21.61 18.53 -66.43
C ASN A 145 21.16 18.73 -67.88
N GLU A 146 20.59 19.88 -68.22
CA GLU A 146 20.23 20.25 -69.59
C GLU A 146 21.48 20.28 -70.48
N LEU A 147 22.56 20.93 -70.02
CA LEU A 147 23.81 20.97 -70.76
C LEU A 147 24.44 19.57 -70.88
N SER A 148 24.50 18.80 -69.79
CA SER A 148 25.01 17.43 -69.82
C SER A 148 24.22 16.53 -70.78
N SER A 149 22.89 16.68 -70.82
CA SER A 149 22.01 15.94 -71.74
C SER A 149 22.26 16.34 -73.20
N LYS A 150 22.45 17.64 -73.45
CA LYS A 150 22.86 18.14 -74.77
C LYS A 150 24.17 17.50 -75.23
N LEU A 151 25.20 17.47 -74.37
CA LEU A 151 26.49 16.85 -74.72
C LEU A 151 26.35 15.34 -75.01
N LEU A 152 25.49 14.63 -74.25
CA LEU A 152 25.23 13.20 -74.46
C LEU A 152 24.49 12.92 -75.77
N GLN A 153 23.60 13.83 -76.19
CA GLN A 153 22.80 13.71 -77.41
C GLN A 153 23.60 14.09 -78.66
N ASP A 154 24.14 15.32 -78.68
CA ASP A 154 24.77 15.93 -79.86
C ASP A 154 26.11 15.27 -80.23
N TYR A 155 26.76 14.61 -79.26
CA TYR A 155 28.08 13.98 -79.41
C TYR A 155 28.06 12.48 -79.11
N SER A 156 26.94 11.81 -79.33
CA SER A 156 26.76 10.35 -79.10
C SER A 156 27.70 9.45 -79.92
N GLY A 157 28.30 9.97 -81.01
CA GLY A 157 29.33 9.27 -81.79
C GLY A 157 30.74 9.30 -81.18
N ASP A 158 30.93 10.06 -80.10
CA ASP A 158 32.19 10.20 -79.36
C ASP A 158 32.09 9.54 -77.96
N ASP A 159 33.19 9.49 -77.20
CA ASP A 159 33.16 8.89 -75.86
C ASP A 159 32.55 9.84 -74.83
N THR A 160 31.32 9.56 -74.42
CA THR A 160 30.51 10.39 -73.51
C THR A 160 30.44 9.85 -72.07
N ARG A 161 31.17 8.77 -71.75
CA ARG A 161 31.07 8.09 -70.44
C ARG A 161 31.40 9.02 -69.27
N ASN A 162 32.46 9.81 -69.39
CA ASN A 162 32.89 10.77 -68.37
C ASN A 162 31.80 11.81 -68.04
N VAL A 163 31.15 12.37 -69.06
CA VAL A 163 30.04 13.32 -68.88
C VAL A 163 28.89 12.67 -68.10
N LYS A 164 28.52 11.44 -68.49
CA LYS A 164 27.44 10.68 -67.83
C LYS A 164 27.77 10.35 -66.38
N GLU A 165 28.99 9.89 -66.10
CA GLU A 165 29.44 9.54 -64.75
C GLU A 165 29.45 10.75 -63.82
N ILE A 166 30.00 11.88 -64.27
CA ILE A 166 30.03 13.13 -63.50
C ILE A 166 28.60 13.67 -63.29
N MET A 167 27.77 13.65 -64.33
CA MET A 167 26.37 14.05 -64.22
C MET A 167 25.62 13.23 -63.16
N ASN A 168 25.77 11.90 -63.20
CA ASN A 168 25.15 11.01 -62.22
C ASN A 168 25.70 11.22 -60.80
N HIS A 169 27.02 11.42 -60.67
CA HIS A 169 27.66 11.65 -59.38
C HIS A 169 27.18 12.95 -58.72
N LEU A 170 27.15 14.07 -59.46
CA LEU A 170 26.70 15.35 -58.92
C LEU A 170 25.21 15.34 -58.60
N ASN A 171 24.37 14.72 -59.44
CA ASN A 171 22.95 14.54 -59.13
C ASN A 171 22.73 13.71 -57.87
N THR A 172 23.45 12.60 -57.72
CA THR A 172 23.36 11.73 -56.53
C THR A 172 23.80 12.49 -55.27
N SER A 173 24.91 13.24 -55.36
CA SER A 173 25.42 14.04 -54.25
C SER A 173 24.44 15.14 -53.83
N TRP A 174 23.82 15.81 -54.80
CA TRP A 174 22.78 16.82 -54.55
C TRP A 174 21.54 16.24 -53.87
N ILE A 175 21.00 15.14 -54.42
CA ILE A 175 19.83 14.45 -53.86
C ILE A 175 20.13 13.98 -52.43
N ASN A 176 21.30 13.40 -52.20
CA ASN A 176 21.71 12.95 -50.87
C ASN A 176 21.85 14.11 -49.88
N LEU A 177 22.36 15.26 -50.32
CA LEU A 177 22.47 16.46 -49.49
C LEU A 177 21.09 17.02 -49.11
N LYS A 178 20.17 17.15 -50.07
CA LYS A 178 18.78 17.56 -49.80
C LYS A 178 18.09 16.58 -48.85
N HIS A 179 18.22 15.28 -49.10
CA HIS A 179 17.64 14.24 -48.26
C HIS A 179 18.17 14.27 -46.82
N ARG A 180 19.50 14.37 -46.63
CA ARG A 180 20.11 14.51 -45.29
C ARG A 180 19.61 15.75 -44.56
N THR A 181 19.49 16.87 -45.26
CA THR A 181 19.01 18.13 -44.66
C THR A 181 17.55 18.02 -44.26
N CYS A 182 16.68 17.52 -45.15
CA CYS A 182 15.26 17.29 -44.87
C CYS A 182 15.03 16.31 -43.71
N ASN A 183 15.76 15.19 -43.68
CA ASN A 183 15.67 14.24 -42.58
C ASN A 183 16.06 14.86 -41.25
N ARG A 184 17.13 15.66 -41.23
CA ARG A 184 17.52 16.40 -40.03
C ARG A 184 16.40 17.35 -39.57
N GLN A 185 15.78 18.10 -40.48
CA GLN A 185 14.62 18.95 -40.16
C GLN A 185 13.49 18.15 -39.52
N ASN A 186 13.08 17.03 -40.14
CA ASN A 186 12.01 16.17 -39.64
C ASN A 186 12.32 15.61 -38.23
N CYS A 187 13.57 15.19 -38.00
CA CYS A 187 14.01 14.72 -36.67
C CYS A 187 13.93 15.83 -35.62
N LEU A 188 14.42 17.03 -35.92
CA LEU A 188 14.35 18.15 -34.97
C LEU A 188 12.91 18.56 -34.66
N GLU A 189 12.03 18.60 -35.66
CA GLU A 189 10.61 18.92 -35.48
C GLU A 189 9.89 17.85 -34.65
N ALA A 190 10.20 16.58 -34.88
CA ALA A 190 9.67 15.48 -34.07
C ALA A 190 10.13 15.60 -32.60
N ASP A 191 11.41 15.89 -32.38
CA ASP A 191 11.95 16.12 -31.03
C ASP A 191 11.28 17.32 -30.35
N LEU A 192 11.06 18.43 -31.07
CA LEU A 192 10.37 19.60 -30.54
C LEU A 192 8.93 19.26 -30.14
N LYS A 193 8.22 18.48 -30.97
CA LYS A 193 6.87 18.01 -30.68
C LYS A 193 6.82 17.15 -29.42
N THR A 194 7.79 16.25 -29.23
CA THR A 194 7.93 15.44 -28.01
C THR A 194 8.18 16.32 -26.79
N VAL A 195 9.12 17.27 -26.87
CA VAL A 195 9.43 18.18 -25.75
C VAL A 195 8.23 19.05 -25.38
N HIS A 196 7.49 19.58 -26.34
CA HIS A 196 6.26 20.31 -26.08
C HIS A 196 5.17 19.44 -25.42
N ALA A 197 5.07 18.16 -25.80
CA ALA A 197 4.14 17.24 -25.13
C ALA A 197 4.53 17.04 -23.66
N LEU A 198 5.81 16.77 -23.38
CA LEU A 198 6.32 16.59 -22.03
C LEU A 198 6.19 17.85 -21.17
N LEU A 199 6.39 19.05 -21.75
CA LEU A 199 6.17 20.32 -21.02
C LEU A 199 4.69 20.51 -20.64
N ARG A 200 3.76 20.15 -21.53
CA ARG A 200 2.32 20.18 -21.19
C ARG A 200 1.96 19.16 -20.12
N ASP A 201 2.56 17.96 -20.17
CA ASP A 201 2.35 16.93 -19.16
C ASP A 201 2.91 17.38 -17.80
N LEU A 202 4.08 18.02 -17.78
CA LEU A 202 4.64 18.66 -16.59
C LEU A 202 3.70 19.72 -16.00
N GLU A 203 3.13 20.60 -16.82
CA GLU A 203 2.18 21.62 -16.34
C GLU A 203 0.92 21.01 -15.75
N LYS A 204 0.33 20.02 -16.43
CA LYS A 204 -0.85 19.30 -15.93
C LYS A 204 -0.55 18.56 -14.63
N PHE A 205 0.61 17.90 -14.57
CA PHE A 205 1.01 17.14 -13.39
C PHE A 205 1.32 18.05 -12.20
N LEU A 206 1.98 19.20 -12.40
CA LEU A 206 2.19 20.19 -11.34
C LEU A 206 0.87 20.75 -10.80
N LYS A 207 -0.12 20.98 -11.66
CA LYS A 207 -1.46 21.39 -11.26
C LYS A 207 -2.15 20.30 -10.44
N TRP A 208 -2.11 19.06 -10.90
CA TRP A 208 -2.66 17.92 -10.15
C TRP A 208 -1.96 17.73 -8.80
N ILE A 209 -0.62 17.81 -8.73
CA ILE A 209 0.11 17.75 -7.45
C ILE A 209 -0.41 18.83 -6.50
N GLN A 210 -0.62 20.05 -6.97
CA GLN A 210 -1.13 21.14 -6.13
C GLN A 210 -2.52 20.83 -5.56
N GLU A 211 -3.41 20.26 -6.38
CA GLU A 211 -4.76 19.84 -5.96
C GLU A 211 -4.67 18.68 -4.94
N ALA A 212 -3.87 17.66 -5.23
CA ALA A 212 -3.67 16.52 -4.35
C ALA A 212 -3.01 16.90 -3.01
N GLU A 213 -2.04 17.81 -3.02
CA GLU A 213 -1.42 18.37 -1.81
C GLU A 213 -2.45 19.13 -0.97
N ALA A 214 -3.33 19.92 -1.60
CA ALA A 214 -4.38 20.63 -0.89
C ALA A 214 -5.34 19.64 -0.20
N THR A 215 -5.77 18.59 -0.90
CA THR A 215 -6.61 17.53 -0.31
C THR A 215 -5.88 16.82 0.82
N ALA A 216 -4.62 16.41 0.63
CA ALA A 216 -3.82 15.76 1.67
C ALA A 216 -3.60 16.66 2.90
N ASN A 217 -3.45 17.97 2.71
CA ASN A 217 -3.38 18.93 3.81
C ASN A 217 -4.69 19.01 4.58
N VAL A 218 -5.83 19.11 3.89
CA VAL A 218 -7.16 19.10 4.52
C VAL A 218 -7.38 17.80 5.32
N LEU A 219 -6.97 16.66 4.77
CA LEU A 219 -7.03 15.37 5.47
C LEU A 219 -6.15 15.35 6.72
N ALA A 220 -4.90 15.82 6.63
CA ALA A 220 -3.99 15.89 7.77
C ALA A 220 -4.51 16.83 8.87
N ASP A 221 -5.12 17.95 8.48
CA ASP A 221 -5.76 18.91 9.37
C ASP A 221 -6.99 18.32 10.08
N ALA A 222 -7.81 17.56 9.34
CA ALA A 222 -8.98 16.87 9.90
C ALA A 222 -8.56 15.83 10.95
N LEU A 223 -7.46 15.10 10.69
CA LEU A 223 -6.86 14.14 11.64
C LEU A 223 -6.34 14.80 12.93
N GLN A 224 -5.93 16.07 12.87
CA GLN A 224 -5.46 16.80 14.07
C GLN A 224 -6.60 17.44 14.87
N ARG A 225 -7.67 17.88 14.20
CA ARG A 225 -8.79 18.59 14.84
C ARG A 225 -9.78 17.66 15.53
N GLU A 226 -9.96 16.44 15.03
CA GLU A 226 -10.83 15.44 15.65
C GLU A 226 -10.04 14.18 16.00
N PRO A 227 -10.18 13.61 17.21
CA PRO A 227 -9.78 12.24 17.47
C PRO A 227 -10.64 11.34 16.58
N THR A 228 -10.15 11.02 15.38
CA THR A 228 -10.91 10.24 14.41
C THR A 228 -11.10 8.84 14.94
N THR A 229 -12.28 8.59 15.47
CA THR A 229 -12.73 7.27 15.90
C THR A 229 -13.03 6.42 14.67
N PRO A 230 -12.51 5.19 14.57
CA PRO A 230 -12.73 4.32 13.43
C PRO A 230 -14.20 4.06 13.26
N GLY A 231 -14.68 4.52 12.11
CA GLY A 231 -16.05 4.32 11.71
C GLY A 231 -17.05 5.38 12.20
N SER A 232 -16.63 6.53 12.73
CA SER A 232 -17.48 7.71 12.61
C SER A 232 -17.63 8.08 11.12
N ASP A 233 -18.69 8.80 10.74
CA ASP A 233 -18.86 9.27 9.35
C ASP A 233 -17.68 10.12 8.87
N PRO A 234 -17.12 11.06 9.67
CA PRO A 234 -15.88 11.75 9.32
C PRO A 234 -14.69 10.81 9.15
N GLY A 235 -14.47 9.85 10.06
CA GLY A 235 -13.34 8.92 10.00
C GLY A 235 -13.36 7.99 8.78
N ARG A 236 -14.55 7.60 8.32
CA ARG A 236 -14.73 6.81 7.09
C ARG A 236 -14.48 7.62 5.84
N GLU A 237 -15.04 8.83 5.78
CA GLU A 237 -14.86 9.71 4.63
C GLU A 237 -13.38 10.06 4.46
N LEU A 238 -12.66 10.32 5.57
CA LEU A 238 -11.22 10.48 5.57
C LEU A 238 -10.49 9.23 5.06
N LYS A 239 -10.92 8.03 5.47
CA LYS A 239 -10.34 6.75 5.00
C LYS A 239 -10.53 6.57 3.49
N LYS A 240 -11.73 6.85 2.99
CA LYS A 240 -12.01 6.74 1.56
C LYS A 240 -11.21 7.77 0.76
N GLN A 241 -11.19 9.03 1.21
CA GLN A 241 -10.43 10.08 0.55
C GLN A 241 -8.93 9.79 0.52
N ILE A 242 -8.35 9.17 1.55
CA ILE A 242 -6.93 8.77 1.50
C ILE A 242 -6.69 7.59 0.54
N GLU A 243 -7.63 6.65 0.43
CA GLU A 243 -7.58 5.56 -0.56
C GLU A 243 -7.67 6.12 -1.99
N ASP A 244 -8.58 7.07 -2.23
CA ASP A 244 -8.76 7.75 -3.51
C ASP A 244 -7.48 8.52 -3.90
N ILE A 245 -6.90 9.33 -3.00
CA ILE A 245 -5.61 10.00 -3.24
C ILE A 245 -4.51 8.98 -3.54
N GLN A 246 -4.49 7.84 -2.84
CA GLN A 246 -3.46 6.83 -3.07
C GLN A 246 -3.58 6.21 -4.47
N ALA A 247 -4.80 5.90 -4.90
CA ALA A 247 -5.08 5.41 -6.23
C ALA A 247 -4.72 6.45 -7.30
N GLU A 248 -4.99 7.73 -7.05
CA GLU A 248 -4.57 8.81 -7.95
C GLU A 248 -3.05 8.95 -8.02
N ILE A 249 -2.34 8.85 -6.90
CA ILE A 249 -0.87 8.82 -6.87
C ILE A 249 -0.36 7.64 -7.71
N ASP A 250 -0.91 6.45 -7.54
CA ASP A 250 -0.47 5.28 -8.32
C ASP A 250 -0.75 5.47 -9.83
N ALA A 251 -1.90 6.05 -10.19
CA ALA A 251 -2.27 6.33 -11.58
C ALA A 251 -1.35 7.37 -12.25
N HIS A 252 -0.84 8.36 -11.50
CA HIS A 252 0.05 9.39 -12.03
C HIS A 252 1.54 9.01 -12.00
N ASN A 253 1.90 7.86 -11.43
CA ASN A 253 3.29 7.41 -11.32
C ASN A 253 4.01 7.29 -12.68
N ASP A 254 3.30 6.85 -13.72
CA ASP A 254 3.89 6.72 -15.06
C ASP A 254 4.12 8.07 -15.72
N ILE A 255 3.24 9.05 -15.48
CA ILE A 255 3.41 10.44 -15.93
C ILE A 255 4.65 11.05 -15.27
N PHE A 256 4.77 10.88 -13.95
CA PHE A 256 5.94 11.29 -13.18
C PHE A 256 7.24 10.70 -13.77
N LYS A 257 7.29 9.37 -13.96
CA LYS A 257 8.47 8.68 -14.53
C LYS A 257 8.77 9.13 -15.95
N SER A 258 7.75 9.38 -16.76
CA SER A 258 7.91 9.89 -18.13
C SER A 258 8.57 11.26 -18.13
N ILE A 259 8.11 12.19 -17.29
CA ILE A 259 8.68 13.55 -17.19
C ILE A 259 10.11 13.48 -16.65
N ASP A 260 10.33 12.80 -15.51
CA ASP A 260 11.65 12.74 -14.87
C ASP A 260 12.68 12.00 -15.74
N GLY A 261 12.27 10.89 -16.38
CA GLY A 261 13.12 10.14 -17.31
C GLY A 261 13.51 10.93 -18.56
N ASN A 262 12.65 11.86 -19.01
CA ASN A 262 12.92 12.73 -20.17
C ASN A 262 13.49 14.11 -19.80
N ARG A 263 13.79 14.36 -18.52
CA ARG A 263 14.35 15.62 -18.01
C ARG A 263 15.50 16.16 -18.88
N GLN A 264 16.51 15.33 -19.13
CA GLN A 264 17.69 15.74 -19.89
C GLN A 264 17.37 16.09 -21.34
N LYS A 265 16.37 15.44 -21.95
CA LYS A 265 15.92 15.76 -23.31
C LYS A 265 15.26 17.14 -23.35
N MET A 266 14.38 17.43 -22.39
CA MET A 266 13.68 18.71 -22.32
C MET A 266 14.64 19.87 -22.04
N VAL A 267 15.58 19.70 -21.10
CA VAL A 267 16.60 20.70 -20.77
C VAL A 267 17.52 20.97 -21.96
N LYS A 268 18.02 19.93 -22.65
CA LYS A 268 18.86 20.09 -23.84
C LYS A 268 18.15 20.84 -24.98
N ALA A 269 16.84 20.66 -25.13
CA ALA A 269 16.08 21.39 -26.15
C ALA A 269 16.06 22.91 -25.95
N LEU A 270 16.30 23.39 -24.71
CA LEU A 270 16.41 24.80 -24.37
C LEU A 270 17.86 25.34 -24.44
N GLY A 271 18.84 24.50 -24.80
CA GLY A 271 20.24 24.87 -24.89
C GLY A 271 20.82 25.44 -23.59
N ASN A 272 21.90 26.22 -23.69
CA ASN A 272 22.51 26.89 -22.54
C ASN A 272 21.79 28.21 -22.18
N SER A 273 20.50 28.14 -21.88
CA SER A 273 19.68 29.31 -21.54
C SER A 273 19.21 29.30 -20.08
N GLU A 274 18.83 30.46 -19.57
CA GLU A 274 18.21 30.60 -18.24
C GLU A 274 16.90 29.79 -18.13
N GLU A 275 16.13 29.68 -19.22
CA GLU A 275 14.95 28.82 -19.31
C GLU A 275 15.27 27.35 -19.02
N ALA A 276 16.45 26.87 -19.45
CA ALA A 276 16.89 25.50 -19.19
C ALA A 276 17.16 25.27 -17.70
N ALA A 277 17.77 26.25 -17.02
CA ALA A 277 18.00 26.21 -15.58
C ALA A 277 16.67 26.30 -14.79
N LEU A 278 15.75 27.17 -15.22
CA LEU A 278 14.43 27.28 -14.62
C LEU A 278 13.63 25.98 -14.77
N LEU A 279 13.68 25.35 -15.96
CA LEU A 279 13.02 24.06 -16.19
C LEU A 279 13.60 22.98 -15.29
N GLN A 280 14.94 22.91 -15.16
CA GLN A 280 15.60 21.97 -14.25
C GLN A 280 15.09 22.15 -12.81
N HIS A 281 15.06 23.39 -12.32
CA HIS A 281 14.52 23.70 -10.99
C HIS A 281 13.04 23.30 -10.85
N ARG A 282 12.21 23.55 -11.86
CA ARG A 282 10.79 23.15 -11.84
C ARG A 282 10.59 21.64 -11.76
N ILE A 283 11.42 20.85 -12.45
CA ILE A 283 11.35 19.39 -12.38
C ILE A 283 11.93 18.89 -11.05
N ASP A 284 12.93 19.57 -10.47
CA ASP A 284 13.42 19.27 -9.12
C ASP A 284 12.37 19.56 -8.03
N ASP A 285 11.67 20.69 -8.10
CA ASP A 285 10.53 21.04 -7.24
C ASP A 285 9.40 20.01 -7.37
N MET A 286 9.04 19.62 -8.60
CA MET A 286 8.07 18.57 -8.88
C MET A 286 8.45 17.25 -8.19
N ASN A 287 9.72 16.83 -8.29
CA ASN A 287 10.21 15.60 -7.67
C ASN A 287 10.12 15.64 -6.15
N GLN A 288 10.48 16.77 -5.55
CA GLN A 288 10.39 16.95 -4.10
C GLN A 288 8.93 16.86 -3.64
N ARG A 289 8.05 17.66 -4.24
CA ARG A 289 6.61 17.69 -3.94
C ARG A 289 5.92 16.35 -4.12
N TRP A 290 6.27 15.61 -5.17
CA TRP A 290 5.79 14.24 -5.38
C TRP A 290 6.17 13.28 -4.24
N ASN A 291 7.42 13.34 -3.78
CA ASN A 291 7.87 12.50 -2.67
C ASN A 291 7.23 12.91 -1.35
N ASP A 292 7.08 14.21 -1.10
CA ASP A 292 6.42 14.75 0.08
C ASP A 292 4.94 14.36 0.11
N LEU A 293 4.24 14.42 -1.03
CA LEU A 293 2.86 13.97 -1.16
C LEU A 293 2.72 12.47 -0.82
N LYS A 294 3.56 11.61 -1.38
CA LYS A 294 3.58 10.16 -1.06
C LYS A 294 3.84 9.90 0.42
N ALA A 295 4.82 10.59 1.00
CA ALA A 295 5.17 10.44 2.40
C ALA A 295 4.01 10.90 3.31
N LYS A 296 3.40 12.04 2.97
CA LYS A 296 2.23 12.57 3.68
C LYS A 296 1.03 11.62 3.58
N SER A 297 0.73 11.10 2.39
CA SER A 297 -0.40 10.19 2.22
C SER A 297 -0.19 8.86 2.96
N ALA A 298 1.05 8.34 2.96
CA ALA A 298 1.40 7.15 3.74
C ALA A 298 1.29 7.39 5.26
N ASN A 299 1.69 8.56 5.75
CA ASN A 299 1.57 8.92 7.16
C ASN A 299 0.09 9.03 7.60
N ILE A 300 -0.74 9.74 6.83
CA ILE A 300 -2.19 9.84 7.06
C ILE A 300 -2.81 8.45 7.16
N ARG A 301 -2.49 7.54 6.23
CA ARG A 301 -2.99 6.16 6.24
C ARG A 301 -2.51 5.40 7.49
N ALA A 302 -1.22 5.46 7.81
CA ALA A 302 -0.66 4.79 8.98
C ALA A 302 -1.31 5.28 10.28
N HIS A 303 -1.61 6.58 10.39
CA HIS A 303 -2.32 7.14 11.53
C HIS A 303 -3.76 6.60 11.65
N LEU A 304 -4.50 6.54 10.53
CA LEU A 304 -5.85 5.98 10.50
C LEU A 304 -5.85 4.49 10.85
N GLU A 305 -4.88 3.71 10.35
CA GLU A 305 -4.71 2.29 10.66
C GLU A 305 -4.34 2.05 12.13
N ALA A 306 -3.38 2.82 12.67
CA ALA A 306 -2.99 2.74 14.07
C ALA A 306 -4.15 3.09 15.01
N SER A 307 -4.95 4.09 14.61
CA SER A 307 -6.20 4.42 15.30
C SER A 307 -7.15 3.23 15.24
N ALA A 308 -7.48 2.70 14.05
CA ALA A 308 -8.33 1.51 13.87
C ALA A 308 -7.94 0.33 14.75
N GLU A 309 -6.65 0.01 14.79
CA GLU A 309 -6.10 -1.08 15.60
C GLU A 309 -6.28 -0.83 17.10
N LYS A 310 -6.02 0.40 17.58
CA LYS A 310 -6.21 0.76 19.00
C LYS A 310 -7.63 0.44 19.47
N TRP A 311 -8.64 0.78 18.67
CA TRP A 311 -10.04 0.61 19.05
C TRP A 311 -10.54 -0.82 18.86
N SER A 312 -9.99 -1.57 17.89
CA SER A 312 -10.23 -3.01 17.77
C SER A 312 -9.72 -3.76 19.00
N LYS A 313 -8.51 -3.43 19.49
CA LYS A 313 -7.96 -3.98 20.73
C LYS A 313 -8.82 -3.66 21.95
N LEU A 314 -9.39 -2.45 22.02
CA LEU A 314 -10.28 -2.08 23.11
C LEU A 314 -11.56 -2.94 23.12
N LEU A 315 -12.19 -3.16 21.95
CA LEU A 315 -13.36 -4.05 21.84
C LEU A 315 -13.02 -5.48 22.28
N MET A 316 -11.88 -6.01 21.85
CA MET A 316 -11.43 -7.34 22.30
C MET A 316 -11.22 -7.38 23.81
N SER A 317 -10.59 -6.35 24.38
CA SER A 317 -10.38 -6.25 25.83
C SER A 317 -11.69 -6.18 26.61
N LEU A 318 -12.68 -5.42 26.13
CA LEU A 318 -14.01 -5.37 26.74
C LEU A 318 -14.69 -6.73 26.69
N GLU A 319 -14.63 -7.44 25.55
CA GLU A 319 -15.21 -8.79 25.43
C GLU A 319 -14.54 -9.80 26.38
N GLU A 320 -13.22 -9.75 26.51
CA GLU A 320 -12.46 -10.58 27.46
C GLU A 320 -12.85 -10.27 28.91
N LEU A 321 -13.02 -9.00 29.26
CA LEU A 321 -13.49 -8.59 30.59
C LEU A 321 -14.91 -9.10 30.87
N ILE A 322 -15.83 -9.03 29.90
CA ILE A 322 -17.18 -9.58 30.05
C ILE A 322 -17.13 -11.08 30.33
N LYS A 323 -16.32 -11.84 29.59
CA LYS A 323 -16.15 -13.29 29.79
C LYS A 323 -15.59 -13.59 31.17
N TRP A 324 -14.59 -12.84 31.62
CA TRP A 324 -14.00 -13.00 32.94
C TRP A 324 -15.01 -12.69 34.06
N LEU A 325 -15.77 -11.60 33.93
CA LEU A 325 -16.81 -11.21 34.90
C LEU A 325 -17.90 -12.28 35.00
N ASN A 326 -18.36 -12.83 33.87
CA ASN A 326 -19.33 -13.93 33.87
C ASN A 326 -18.79 -15.16 34.59
N LEU A 327 -17.54 -15.54 34.31
CA LEU A 327 -16.93 -16.71 34.93
C LEU A 327 -16.83 -16.55 36.46
N LYS A 328 -16.47 -15.35 36.93
CA LYS A 328 -16.36 -15.06 38.36
C LYS A 328 -17.71 -14.96 39.05
N ASP A 329 -18.72 -14.43 38.37
CA ASP A 329 -20.11 -14.43 38.84
C ASP A 329 -20.67 -15.86 38.98
N ASP A 330 -20.40 -16.73 38.00
CA ASP A 330 -20.77 -18.15 38.07
C ASP A 330 -20.00 -18.92 39.16
N GLU A 331 -18.73 -18.60 39.36
CA GLU A 331 -17.91 -19.17 40.43
C GLU A 331 -18.44 -18.78 41.82
N LEU A 332 -18.84 -17.52 42.00
CA LEU A 332 -19.47 -17.03 43.23
C LEU A 332 -20.83 -17.71 43.48
N LYS A 333 -21.68 -17.84 42.46
CA LYS A 333 -22.98 -18.53 42.58
C LYS A 333 -22.83 -20.00 42.98
N LYS A 334 -21.78 -20.69 42.53
CA LYS A 334 -21.49 -22.07 42.92
C LYS A 334 -21.13 -22.23 44.40
N GLN A 335 -20.70 -21.16 45.07
CA GLN A 335 -20.45 -21.18 46.51
C GLN A 335 -21.74 -21.11 47.33
N MET A 336 -22.89 -20.82 46.72
CA MET A 336 -24.18 -20.75 47.39
C MET A 336 -24.87 -22.13 47.34
N PRO A 337 -25.55 -22.58 48.42
CA PRO A 337 -25.91 -21.87 49.65
C PRO A 337 -24.83 -21.91 50.76
N VAL A 338 -25.11 -21.21 51.87
CA VAL A 338 -24.22 -21.09 53.03
C VAL A 338 -24.01 -22.46 53.70
N GLY A 339 -22.76 -22.82 54.02
CA GLY A 339 -22.42 -24.09 54.65
C GLY A 339 -22.97 -24.24 56.08
N GLY A 340 -23.33 -25.47 56.46
CA GLY A 340 -23.90 -25.80 57.77
C GLY A 340 -22.90 -26.22 58.85
N ASP A 341 -21.59 -26.18 58.55
CA ASP A 341 -20.51 -26.49 59.50
C ASP A 341 -19.32 -25.56 59.32
N VAL A 342 -18.49 -25.44 60.37
CA VAL A 342 -17.35 -24.51 60.41
C VAL A 342 -16.34 -24.80 59.28
N PRO A 343 -15.94 -26.05 58.98
CA PRO A 343 -15.01 -26.33 57.90
C PRO A 343 -15.50 -25.85 56.52
N THR A 344 -16.77 -26.13 56.19
CA THR A 344 -17.36 -25.74 54.91
C THR A 344 -17.46 -24.21 54.78
N LEU A 345 -17.91 -23.53 55.84
CA LEU A 345 -17.96 -22.07 55.89
C LEU A 345 -16.57 -21.43 55.79
N GLN A 346 -15.56 -22.02 56.43
CA GLN A 346 -14.19 -21.52 56.34
C GLN A 346 -13.65 -21.63 54.91
N GLN A 347 -13.96 -22.70 54.19
CA GLN A 347 -13.61 -22.84 52.77
C GLN A 347 -14.31 -21.79 51.90
N GLN A 348 -15.63 -21.56 52.10
CA GLN A 348 -16.39 -20.53 51.39
C GLN A 348 -15.86 -19.12 51.69
N HIS A 349 -15.48 -18.85 52.94
CA HIS A 349 -14.84 -17.60 53.37
C HIS A 349 -13.52 -17.38 52.64
N ASP A 350 -12.64 -18.38 52.61
CA ASP A 350 -11.33 -18.27 51.97
C ASP A 350 -11.45 -18.08 50.45
N HIS A 351 -12.44 -18.73 49.84
CA HIS A 351 -12.79 -18.53 48.44
C HIS A 351 -13.27 -17.10 48.17
N CYS A 352 -14.17 -16.56 49.00
CA CYS A 352 -14.65 -15.18 48.88
C CYS A 352 -13.50 -14.17 49.04
N LYS A 353 -12.61 -14.41 49.99
CA LYS A 353 -11.39 -13.60 50.21
C LYS A 353 -10.44 -13.63 49.00
N ALA A 354 -10.30 -14.79 48.36
CA ALA A 354 -9.53 -14.92 47.12
C ALA A 354 -10.18 -14.14 45.96
N LEU A 355 -11.49 -14.32 45.74
CA LEU A 355 -12.25 -13.58 44.73
C LEU A 355 -12.09 -12.06 44.90
N ARG A 356 -12.18 -11.54 46.12
CA ARG A 356 -11.98 -10.10 46.40
C ARG A 356 -10.60 -9.59 46.05
N ARG A 357 -9.57 -10.40 46.24
CA ARG A 357 -8.20 -10.05 45.85
C ARG A 357 -8.10 -9.94 44.33
N GLU A 358 -8.64 -10.91 43.61
CA GLU A 358 -8.66 -10.91 42.14
C GLU A 358 -9.47 -9.73 41.57
N LEU A 359 -10.63 -9.41 42.16
CA LEU A 359 -11.40 -8.22 41.79
C LEU A 359 -10.53 -6.97 41.95
N LYS A 360 -9.89 -6.79 43.11
CA LYS A 360 -9.01 -5.63 43.37
C LYS A 360 -7.85 -5.54 42.38
N GLU A 361 -7.26 -6.66 41.98
CA GLU A 361 -6.19 -6.70 40.96
C GLU A 361 -6.71 -6.31 39.56
N LYS A 362 -7.96 -6.64 39.23
CA LYS A 362 -8.58 -6.33 37.93
C LYS A 362 -9.23 -4.95 37.86
N GLU A 363 -9.49 -4.31 38.99
CA GLU A 363 -10.19 -3.03 39.09
C GLU A 363 -9.64 -1.95 38.14
N GLN A 364 -8.33 -1.71 38.16
CA GLN A 364 -7.71 -0.68 37.30
C GLN A 364 -7.89 -0.97 35.81
N MET A 365 -7.82 -2.24 35.41
CA MET A 365 -7.99 -2.66 34.02
C MET A 365 -9.43 -2.42 33.55
N ILE A 366 -10.42 -2.74 34.39
CA ILE A 366 -11.84 -2.53 34.11
C ILE A 366 -12.15 -1.03 34.00
N LEU A 367 -11.73 -0.24 34.99
CA LEU A 367 -11.97 1.20 34.98
C LEU A 367 -11.31 1.87 33.77
N SER A 368 -10.07 1.49 33.45
CA SER A 368 -9.37 2.01 32.27
C SER A 368 -10.07 1.63 30.96
N ALA A 369 -10.54 0.39 30.80
CA ALA A 369 -11.22 -0.04 29.58
C ALA A 369 -12.56 0.70 29.38
N VAL A 370 -13.33 0.85 30.46
CA VAL A 370 -14.59 1.61 30.45
C VAL A 370 -14.34 3.09 30.16
N ASP A 371 -13.30 3.69 30.74
CA ASP A 371 -12.96 5.09 30.49
C ASP A 371 -12.49 5.32 29.05
N GLN A 372 -11.64 4.45 28.50
CA GLN A 372 -11.22 4.52 27.10
C GLN A 372 -12.42 4.36 26.14
N ALA A 373 -13.38 3.49 26.47
CA ALA A 373 -14.61 3.34 25.70
C ALA A 373 -15.50 4.59 25.81
N ARG A 374 -15.55 5.22 26.98
CA ARG A 374 -16.25 6.50 27.17
C ARG A 374 -15.64 7.61 26.33
N MET A 375 -14.31 7.72 26.31
CA MET A 375 -13.61 8.69 25.46
C MET A 375 -13.96 8.48 23.98
N PHE A 376 -13.89 7.22 23.50
CA PHE A 376 -14.31 6.89 22.14
C PHE A 376 -15.75 7.31 21.82
N LEU A 377 -16.68 7.10 22.76
CA LEU A 377 -18.09 7.40 22.57
C LEU A 377 -18.41 8.90 22.70
N ALA A 378 -17.61 9.66 23.44
CA ALA A 378 -17.74 11.12 23.55
C ALA A 378 -17.44 11.80 22.19
N ASP A 379 -16.59 11.17 21.38
CA ASP A 379 -16.22 11.64 20.04
C ASP A 379 -17.23 11.20 18.94
N GLN A 380 -18.36 10.59 19.30
CA GLN A 380 -19.41 10.18 18.35
C GLN A 380 -20.54 11.21 18.27
N PRO A 381 -21.11 11.48 17.09
CA PRO A 381 -22.33 12.27 16.96
C PRO A 381 -23.46 11.68 17.82
N ILE A 382 -24.14 12.54 18.59
CA ILE A 382 -25.28 12.12 19.41
C ILE A 382 -26.38 11.62 18.47
N GLU A 383 -26.75 10.36 18.63
CA GLU A 383 -27.79 9.68 17.86
C GLU A 383 -29.13 10.41 18.09
N GLY A 384 -29.56 11.21 17.11
CA GLY A 384 -30.91 11.76 17.07
C GLY A 384 -31.94 10.64 16.88
N PRO A 385 -33.23 10.86 17.22
CA PRO A 385 -34.24 9.81 17.19
C PRO A 385 -34.31 9.16 15.79
N GLU A 386 -34.09 7.84 15.71
CA GLU A 386 -34.21 7.06 14.48
C GLU A 386 -35.58 7.29 13.83
N GLU A 387 -35.62 7.98 12.69
CA GLU A 387 -36.82 8.00 11.84
C GLU A 387 -36.96 6.65 11.13
N PRO A 388 -38.14 5.99 11.20
CA PRO A 388 -38.34 4.66 10.66
C PRO A 388 -38.46 4.71 9.13
N ARG A 389 -37.32 4.60 8.44
CA ARG A 389 -37.31 4.36 6.99
C ARG A 389 -37.58 2.89 6.71
N LYS A 390 -38.87 2.57 6.58
CA LYS A 390 -39.30 1.43 5.76
C LYS A 390 -38.80 1.67 4.34
N ASN A 391 -37.91 0.83 3.84
CA ASN A 391 -38.02 0.25 2.49
C ASN A 391 -37.10 -0.95 2.34
N LEU A 392 -37.69 -1.99 1.77
CA LEU A 392 -37.21 -3.35 1.66
C LEU A 392 -36.53 -3.50 0.29
N HIS A 393 -35.20 -3.57 0.22
CA HIS A 393 -34.52 -4.13 -0.96
C HIS A 393 -33.20 -4.83 -0.60
N SER A 394 -33.23 -6.17 -0.82
CA SER A 394 -32.17 -7.07 -1.31
C SER A 394 -30.72 -6.91 -0.85
N LYS A 395 -30.20 -8.01 -0.26
CA LYS A 395 -28.78 -8.43 -0.16
C LYS A 395 -27.80 -7.51 -0.90
N SER A 396 -27.39 -6.43 -0.24
CA SER A 396 -26.29 -5.59 -0.65
C SER A 396 -25.31 -5.55 0.51
N GLU A 397 -24.01 -5.51 0.22
CA GLU A 397 -22.98 -5.30 1.23
C GLU A 397 -23.41 -4.17 2.15
N LEU A 398 -23.44 -4.45 3.46
CA LEU A 398 -23.77 -3.46 4.50
C LEU A 398 -23.06 -2.15 4.17
N THR A 399 -23.80 -1.05 4.11
CA THR A 399 -23.18 0.23 3.81
C THR A 399 -22.10 0.50 4.86
N PRO A 400 -20.99 1.15 4.48
CA PRO A 400 -19.92 1.47 5.41
C PRO A 400 -20.42 2.22 6.68
N GLU A 401 -21.50 2.98 6.55
CA GLU A 401 -22.28 3.63 7.63
C GLU A 401 -22.86 2.61 8.64
N GLU A 402 -23.61 1.61 8.14
CA GLU A 402 -24.15 0.53 8.98
C GLU A 402 -23.04 -0.26 9.70
N LYS A 403 -21.87 -0.43 9.07
CA LYS A 403 -20.76 -1.20 9.65
C LYS A 403 -20.17 -0.56 10.89
N ALA A 404 -20.17 0.76 11.02
CA ALA A 404 -19.61 1.36 12.22
C ALA A 404 -20.60 1.95 13.20
N GLN A 405 -21.81 2.26 12.75
CA GLN A 405 -22.89 2.34 13.72
C GLN A 405 -22.95 1.03 14.52
N LYS A 406 -22.69 -0.14 13.88
CA LYS A 406 -22.46 -1.41 14.58
C LYS A 406 -21.26 -1.40 15.53
N ILE A 407 -20.11 -0.86 15.15
CA ILE A 407 -18.91 -0.77 16.02
C ILE A 407 -19.18 0.12 17.22
N ALA A 408 -19.75 1.31 17.03
CA ALA A 408 -20.10 2.23 18.11
C ALA A 408 -21.19 1.64 19.02
N LYS A 409 -22.24 1.03 18.44
CA LYS A 409 -23.27 0.29 19.20
C LYS A 409 -22.65 -0.87 19.98
N ALA A 410 -21.69 -1.60 19.41
CA ALA A 410 -20.98 -2.68 20.09
C ALA A 410 -20.11 -2.15 21.24
N MET A 411 -19.33 -1.09 21.02
CA MET A 411 -18.49 -0.47 22.05
C MET A 411 -19.34 0.06 23.21
N ARG A 412 -20.47 0.72 22.90
CA ARG A 412 -21.42 1.22 23.91
C ARG A 412 -22.06 0.07 24.69
N LYS A 413 -22.52 -0.97 24.00
CA LYS A 413 -23.11 -2.15 24.64
C LYS A 413 -22.10 -2.87 25.54
N GLN A 414 -20.91 -3.18 25.03
CA GLN A 414 -19.90 -3.93 25.78
C GLN A 414 -19.36 -3.13 26.96
N SER A 415 -19.10 -1.83 26.81
CA SER A 415 -18.64 -1.00 27.94
C SER A 415 -19.69 -0.86 29.04
N ALA A 416 -20.97 -0.69 28.67
CA ALA A 416 -22.07 -0.70 29.63
C ALA A 416 -22.20 -2.06 30.34
N GLU A 417 -22.09 -3.16 29.58
CA GLU A 417 -22.16 -4.53 30.12
C GLU A 417 -20.98 -4.84 31.07
N VAL A 418 -19.75 -4.44 30.74
CA VAL A 418 -18.59 -4.55 31.65
C VAL A 418 -18.87 -3.78 32.94
N LYS A 419 -19.34 -2.54 32.84
CA LYS A 419 -19.60 -1.69 34.01
C LYS A 419 -20.67 -2.29 34.91
N GLU A 420 -21.81 -2.69 34.34
CA GLU A 420 -22.93 -3.28 35.08
C GLU A 420 -22.53 -4.60 35.76
N LYS A 421 -21.86 -5.51 35.03
CA LYS A 421 -21.41 -6.79 35.60
C LYS A 421 -20.36 -6.60 36.68
N TRP A 422 -19.45 -5.66 36.51
CA TRP A 422 -18.47 -5.30 37.53
C TRP A 422 -19.14 -4.80 38.81
N GLU A 423 -20.07 -3.84 38.69
CA GLU A 423 -20.80 -3.29 39.84
C GLU A 423 -21.65 -4.36 40.54
N SER A 424 -22.34 -5.21 39.76
CA SER A 424 -23.16 -6.31 40.28
C SER A 424 -22.32 -7.37 41.01
N LEU A 425 -21.24 -7.85 40.37
CA LEU A 425 -20.35 -8.85 40.97
C LEU A 425 -19.69 -8.32 42.25
N ASN A 426 -19.25 -7.06 42.26
CA ASN A 426 -18.62 -6.46 43.43
C ASN A 426 -19.62 -6.30 44.59
N THR A 427 -20.86 -5.92 44.29
CA THR A 427 -21.96 -5.84 45.26
C THR A 427 -22.31 -7.21 45.81
N CYS A 428 -22.48 -8.21 44.93
CA CYS A 428 -22.77 -9.59 45.30
C CYS A 428 -21.66 -10.20 46.17
N ALA A 429 -20.39 -10.04 45.76
CA ALA A 429 -19.25 -10.54 46.52
C ALA A 429 -19.14 -9.87 47.91
N CYS A 430 -19.40 -8.56 48.01
CA CYS A 430 -19.42 -7.88 49.31
C CYS A 430 -20.58 -8.35 50.21
N GLY A 431 -21.77 -8.53 49.64
CA GLY A 431 -22.93 -9.06 50.36
C GLY A 431 -22.71 -10.49 50.85
N TRP A 432 -22.20 -11.35 49.97
CA TRP A 432 -21.87 -12.73 50.28
C TRP A 432 -20.78 -12.84 51.35
N GLN A 433 -19.73 -12.02 51.27
CA GLN A 433 -18.70 -11.98 52.29
C GLN A 433 -19.29 -11.68 53.66
N LYS A 434 -20.14 -10.65 53.75
CA LYS A 434 -20.79 -10.27 55.01
C LYS A 434 -21.67 -11.40 55.56
N GLN A 435 -22.40 -12.10 54.69
CA GLN A 435 -23.23 -13.24 55.07
C GLN A 435 -22.37 -14.40 55.60
N ILE A 436 -21.26 -14.71 54.93
CA ILE A 436 -20.33 -15.77 55.34
C ILE A 436 -19.60 -15.40 56.64
N ASP A 437 -19.15 -14.16 56.81
CA ASP A 437 -18.50 -13.69 58.03
C ASP A 437 -19.44 -13.84 59.24
N GLN A 438 -20.69 -13.39 59.10
CA GLN A 438 -21.72 -13.50 60.14
C GLN A 438 -22.07 -14.95 60.45
N ALA A 439 -22.23 -15.78 59.43
CA ALA A 439 -22.50 -17.20 59.57
C ALA A 439 -21.36 -17.93 60.29
N LEU A 440 -20.12 -17.65 59.90
CA LEU A 440 -18.93 -18.28 60.45
C LEU A 440 -18.73 -17.88 61.91
N GLU A 441 -18.98 -16.62 62.28
CA GLU A 441 -18.95 -16.14 63.66
C GLU A 441 -20.00 -16.88 64.51
N LYS A 442 -21.27 -16.87 64.11
CA LYS A 442 -22.36 -17.52 64.86
C LYS A 442 -22.18 -19.02 65.01
N LEU A 443 -21.68 -19.70 63.98
CA LEU A 443 -21.48 -21.14 64.02
C LEU A 443 -20.24 -21.52 64.84
N LYS A 444 -19.20 -20.65 64.86
CA LYS A 444 -18.08 -20.79 65.81
C LYS A 444 -18.52 -20.59 67.25
N ASP A 445 -19.35 -19.58 67.54
CA ASP A 445 -19.89 -19.34 68.88
C ASP A 445 -20.73 -20.54 69.37
N LEU A 446 -21.59 -21.08 68.49
CA LEU A 446 -22.37 -22.28 68.78
C LEU A 446 -21.46 -23.48 69.04
N GLN A 447 -20.47 -23.72 68.17
CA GLN A 447 -19.53 -24.83 68.33
C GLN A 447 -18.74 -24.73 69.64
N CYS A 448 -18.18 -23.55 69.97
CA CYS A 448 -17.45 -23.35 71.22
C CYS A 448 -18.36 -23.58 72.44
N SER A 449 -19.59 -23.05 72.41
CA SER A 449 -20.55 -23.25 73.50
C SER A 449 -20.95 -24.72 73.64
N MET A 450 -21.14 -25.44 72.53
CA MET A 450 -21.41 -26.88 72.52
C MET A 450 -20.24 -27.69 73.06
N ASP A 451 -19.00 -27.34 72.70
CA ASP A 451 -17.79 -27.99 73.21
C ASP A 451 -17.63 -27.77 74.74
N ASP A 452 -17.90 -26.54 75.21
CA ASP A 452 -17.91 -26.22 76.65
C ASP A 452 -19.00 -26.98 77.41
N LEU A 453 -20.20 -27.11 76.84
CA LEU A 453 -21.29 -27.89 77.44
C LEU A 453 -20.98 -29.40 77.44
N ASP A 454 -20.38 -29.92 76.37
CA ASP A 454 -19.97 -31.33 76.31
C ASP A 454 -18.96 -31.65 77.42
N ALA A 455 -18.00 -30.75 77.66
CA ALA A 455 -17.02 -30.88 78.74
C ALA A 455 -17.68 -30.91 80.13
N ASP A 456 -18.54 -29.92 80.44
CA ASP A 456 -19.27 -29.88 81.71
C ASP A 456 -20.19 -31.09 81.91
N LEU A 457 -20.92 -31.51 80.86
CA LEU A 457 -21.79 -32.69 80.94
C LEU A 457 -20.99 -33.96 81.18
N ARG A 458 -19.83 -34.13 80.53
CA ARG A 458 -18.94 -35.28 80.80
C ARG A 458 -18.48 -35.31 82.25
N GLU A 459 -18.10 -34.17 82.80
CA GLU A 459 -17.67 -34.07 84.20
C GLU A 459 -18.82 -34.45 85.15
N ALA A 460 -20.00 -33.87 84.95
CA ALA A 460 -21.18 -34.19 85.76
C ALA A 460 -21.64 -35.66 85.60
N GLU A 461 -21.62 -36.20 84.39
CA GLU A 461 -21.92 -37.61 84.13
C GLU A 461 -20.90 -38.54 84.79
N ASN A 462 -19.62 -38.16 84.86
CA ASN A 462 -18.60 -38.93 85.57
C ASN A 462 -18.89 -38.99 87.07
N VAL A 463 -19.28 -37.86 87.69
CA VAL A 463 -19.70 -37.82 89.09
C VAL A 463 -20.92 -38.72 89.32
N ARG A 464 -21.94 -38.63 88.46
CA ARG A 464 -23.13 -39.50 88.49
C ARG A 464 -22.77 -40.97 88.36
N ASN A 465 -21.91 -41.34 87.41
CA ASN A 465 -21.50 -42.73 87.18
C ASN A 465 -20.71 -43.31 88.37
N GLY A 466 -20.15 -42.47 89.24
CA GLY A 466 -19.50 -42.87 90.49
C GLY A 466 -20.45 -43.16 91.65
N TRP A 467 -21.77 -42.93 91.51
CA TRP A 467 -22.74 -43.17 92.58
C TRP A 467 -22.95 -44.66 92.84
N LYS A 468 -22.84 -45.06 94.11
CA LYS A 468 -23.17 -46.43 94.55
C LYS A 468 -24.70 -46.64 94.62
N PRO A 469 -25.21 -47.88 94.41
CA PRO A 469 -26.62 -48.21 94.58
C PRO A 469 -27.14 -47.86 95.98
N VAL A 470 -28.41 -47.45 96.07
CA VAL A 470 -29.00 -46.92 97.30
C VAL A 470 -29.19 -47.99 98.38
N GLY A 471 -29.39 -49.24 97.97
CA GLY A 471 -29.67 -50.36 98.86
C GLY A 471 -28.49 -50.85 99.73
N ASP A 472 -27.26 -50.42 99.44
CA ASP A 472 -26.05 -50.97 100.08
C ASP A 472 -25.54 -50.13 101.28
N ARG A 473 -26.30 -49.13 101.76
CA ARG A 473 -25.78 -48.12 102.72
C ARG A 473 -26.50 -48.10 104.06
N LEU A 474 -25.71 -47.83 105.11
CA LEU A 474 -26.15 -47.70 106.50
C LEU A 474 -27.10 -46.51 106.68
N MET A 475 -28.18 -46.73 107.42
CA MET A 475 -29.24 -45.75 107.70
C MET A 475 -28.74 -44.39 108.22
N ALA A 476 -27.67 -44.37 109.00
CA ALA A 476 -27.09 -43.17 109.59
C ALA A 476 -26.40 -42.24 108.57
N SER A 477 -26.12 -42.70 107.34
CA SER A 477 -25.44 -41.93 106.28
C SER A 477 -26.38 -41.48 105.17
N LEU A 478 -27.68 -41.81 105.24
CA LEU A 478 -28.65 -41.46 104.19
C LEU A 478 -28.87 -39.95 104.07
N GLN A 479 -28.97 -39.22 105.20
CA GLN A 479 -29.13 -37.76 105.18
C GLN A 479 -27.91 -37.05 104.56
N ASP A 480 -26.70 -37.49 104.87
CA ASP A 480 -25.46 -36.96 104.27
C ASP A 480 -25.38 -37.21 102.76
N GLU A 481 -25.93 -38.33 102.25
CA GLU A 481 -26.03 -38.60 100.82
C GLU A 481 -27.15 -37.80 100.14
N VAL A 482 -28.26 -37.52 100.85
CA VAL A 482 -29.27 -36.55 100.38
C VAL A 482 -28.63 -35.17 100.25
N ASP A 483 -27.90 -34.73 101.26
CA ASP A 483 -27.23 -33.42 101.29
C ASP A 483 -26.15 -33.33 100.19
N LYS A 484 -25.37 -34.39 99.95
CA LYS A 484 -24.40 -34.46 98.84
C LYS A 484 -25.04 -34.49 97.46
N THR A 485 -26.13 -35.24 97.29
CA THR A 485 -26.82 -35.32 95.99
C THR A 485 -27.59 -34.02 95.69
N THR A 486 -28.12 -33.35 96.72
CA THR A 486 -28.73 -32.02 96.59
C THR A 486 -27.68 -30.94 96.33
N ALA A 487 -26.51 -30.98 96.97
CA ALA A 487 -25.38 -30.12 96.64
C ALA A 487 -24.92 -30.33 95.19
N PHE A 488 -24.81 -31.57 94.72
CA PHE A 488 -24.49 -31.86 93.32
C PHE A 488 -25.56 -31.32 92.36
N ARG A 489 -26.85 -31.37 92.73
CA ARG A 489 -27.93 -30.76 91.95
C ARG A 489 -27.76 -29.24 91.81
N GLU A 490 -27.27 -28.58 92.85
CA GLU A 490 -26.93 -27.15 92.82
C GLU A 490 -25.68 -26.88 91.98
N GLU A 491 -24.65 -27.73 92.08
CA GLU A 491 -23.41 -27.64 91.30
C GLU A 491 -23.65 -27.78 89.78
N ILE A 492 -24.54 -28.68 89.36
CA ILE A 492 -24.91 -28.84 87.94
C ILE A 492 -25.94 -27.82 87.47
N SER A 493 -26.54 -27.02 88.36
CA SER A 493 -27.56 -26.02 88.01
C SER A 493 -27.11 -25.04 86.91
N PRO A 494 -25.86 -24.54 86.87
CA PRO A 494 -25.39 -23.65 85.80
C PRO A 494 -25.42 -24.28 84.40
N ILE A 495 -25.37 -25.61 84.28
CA ILE A 495 -25.45 -26.32 82.99
C ILE A 495 -26.79 -26.03 82.28
N SER A 496 -27.88 -25.84 83.03
CA SER A 496 -29.19 -25.45 82.49
C SER A 496 -29.15 -24.10 81.74
N LEU A 497 -28.31 -23.16 82.20
CA LEU A 497 -28.10 -21.87 81.55
C LEU A 497 -27.27 -22.01 80.27
N LYS A 498 -26.24 -22.86 80.27
CA LYS A 498 -25.45 -23.17 79.07
C LYS A 498 -26.31 -23.82 77.98
N ILE A 499 -27.22 -24.72 78.34
CA ILE A 499 -28.16 -25.35 77.40
C ILE A 499 -29.14 -24.34 76.83
N LYS A 500 -29.68 -23.45 77.67
CA LYS A 500 -30.52 -22.36 77.18
C LYS A 500 -29.75 -21.48 76.20
N CYS A 501 -28.50 -21.12 76.54
CA CYS A 501 -27.63 -20.33 75.68
C CYS A 501 -27.36 -20.99 74.32
N ILE A 502 -27.05 -22.28 74.27
CA ILE A 502 -26.80 -23.02 73.02
C ILE A 502 -28.08 -23.13 72.19
N ASN A 503 -29.23 -23.39 72.82
CA ASN A 503 -30.51 -23.42 72.10
C ASN A 503 -30.89 -22.03 71.57
N ASP A 504 -30.60 -20.96 72.33
CA ASP A 504 -30.77 -19.57 71.89
C ASP A 504 -29.83 -19.26 70.70
N LEU A 505 -28.56 -19.67 70.75
CA LEU A 505 -27.59 -19.53 69.66
C LEU A 505 -28.02 -20.32 68.41
N SER A 506 -28.51 -21.55 68.60
CA SER A 506 -29.05 -22.37 67.50
C SER A 506 -30.31 -21.72 66.89
N SER A 507 -31.15 -21.07 67.69
CA SER A 507 -32.34 -20.35 67.20
C SER A 507 -31.97 -19.11 66.37
N GLN A 508 -30.82 -18.49 66.66
CA GLN A 508 -30.28 -17.35 65.92
C GLN A 508 -29.72 -17.72 64.55
N LEU A 509 -29.57 -19.01 64.23
CA LEU A 509 -29.16 -19.48 62.90
C LEU A 509 -30.30 -19.41 61.89
N SER A 510 -31.55 -19.67 62.29
CA SER A 510 -32.71 -19.66 61.37
C SER A 510 -32.95 -18.31 60.67
N PRO A 511 -32.87 -17.14 61.35
CA PRO A 511 -33.01 -15.83 60.69
C PRO A 511 -31.93 -15.51 59.64
N LEU A 512 -30.83 -16.28 59.61
CA LEU A 512 -29.72 -16.12 58.67
C LEU A 512 -29.81 -17.10 57.49
N ASP A 513 -30.93 -17.84 57.37
CA ASP A 513 -31.08 -19.00 56.47
C ASP A 513 -29.95 -20.04 56.62
N LEU A 514 -29.38 -20.12 57.83
CA LEU A 514 -28.36 -21.09 58.19
C LEU A 514 -29.02 -22.36 58.67
N HIS A 515 -28.86 -23.43 57.88
CA HIS A 515 -29.25 -24.76 58.29
C HIS A 515 -28.03 -25.48 58.88
N PRO A 516 -28.00 -25.76 60.19
CA PRO A 516 -26.93 -26.54 60.79
C PRO A 516 -26.78 -27.87 60.06
N SER A 517 -25.53 -28.30 59.87
CA SER A 517 -25.27 -29.61 59.28
C SER A 517 -25.92 -30.70 60.13
N LEU A 518 -26.24 -31.83 59.49
CA LEU A 518 -26.77 -33.00 60.19
C LEU A 518 -25.88 -33.43 61.37
N LYS A 519 -24.57 -33.22 61.27
CA LYS A 519 -23.62 -33.50 62.33
C LYS A 519 -23.83 -32.56 63.52
N VAL A 520 -23.86 -31.25 63.29
CA VAL A 520 -24.05 -30.23 64.33
C VAL A 520 -25.42 -30.38 65.00
N SER A 521 -26.48 -30.61 64.22
CA SER A 521 -27.83 -30.83 64.79
C SER A 521 -27.89 -32.09 65.66
N ARG A 522 -27.27 -33.21 65.24
CA ARG A 522 -27.22 -34.43 66.06
C ARG A 522 -26.43 -34.22 67.36
N GLN A 523 -25.34 -33.48 67.29
CA GLN A 523 -24.56 -33.14 68.49
C GLN A 523 -25.38 -32.27 69.45
N LEU A 524 -26.14 -31.30 68.93
CA LEU A 524 -27.01 -30.46 69.74
C LEU A 524 -28.13 -31.27 70.41
N ASP A 525 -28.75 -32.20 69.68
CA ASP A 525 -29.79 -33.09 70.21
C ASP A 525 -29.23 -34.04 71.28
N ASP A 526 -28.03 -34.59 71.06
CA ASP A 526 -27.33 -35.45 72.02
C ASP A 526 -27.05 -34.73 73.34
N LEU A 527 -26.50 -33.51 73.28
CA LEU A 527 -26.23 -32.69 74.47
C LEU A 527 -27.53 -32.37 75.24
N ASN A 528 -28.59 -31.98 74.53
CA ASN A 528 -29.90 -31.73 75.13
C ASN A 528 -30.50 -32.98 75.79
N MET A 529 -30.34 -34.15 75.19
CA MET A 529 -30.82 -35.43 75.74
C MET A 529 -30.02 -35.86 76.96
N ARG A 530 -28.68 -35.78 76.89
CA ARG A 530 -27.78 -36.14 77.99
C ARG A 530 -28.04 -35.31 79.23
N TRP A 531 -28.27 -34.01 79.08
CA TRP A 531 -28.70 -33.16 80.18
C TRP A 531 -30.03 -33.58 80.80
N LYS A 532 -31.06 -33.83 80.00
CA LYS A 532 -32.36 -34.28 80.51
C LYS A 532 -32.23 -35.58 81.30
N LEU A 533 -31.45 -36.53 80.79
CA LEU A 533 -31.18 -37.80 81.47
C LEU A 533 -30.40 -37.59 82.77
N LEU A 534 -29.40 -36.69 82.78
CA LEU A 534 -28.66 -36.33 83.99
C LEU A 534 -29.59 -35.70 85.04
N GLN A 535 -30.43 -34.75 84.65
CA GLN A 535 -31.40 -34.09 85.53
C GLN A 535 -32.40 -35.09 86.13
N ILE A 536 -33.00 -35.94 85.29
CA ILE A 536 -33.92 -37.01 85.75
C ILE A 536 -33.20 -37.95 86.72
N SER A 537 -31.98 -38.39 86.38
CA SER A 537 -31.22 -39.30 87.23
C SER A 537 -30.88 -38.70 88.60
N VAL A 538 -30.62 -37.39 88.67
CA VAL A 538 -30.32 -36.69 89.93
C VAL A 538 -31.61 -36.55 90.77
N ASP A 539 -32.70 -36.10 90.14
CA ASP A 539 -33.98 -35.92 90.82
C ASP A 539 -34.56 -37.28 91.31
N ASP A 540 -34.44 -38.35 90.52
CA ASP A 540 -34.86 -39.70 90.90
C ASP A 540 -33.99 -40.27 92.03
N ARG A 541 -32.67 -40.00 92.02
CA ARG A 541 -31.76 -40.40 93.10
C ARG A 541 -32.13 -39.70 94.42
N ILE A 542 -32.46 -38.40 94.37
CA ILE A 542 -32.90 -37.64 95.54
C ILE A 542 -34.23 -38.17 96.07
N LYS A 543 -35.23 -38.40 95.20
CA LYS A 543 -36.51 -38.99 95.59
C LYS A 543 -36.33 -40.35 96.24
N LEU A 544 -35.55 -41.24 95.63
CA LEU A 544 -35.31 -42.57 96.16
C LEU A 544 -34.56 -42.52 97.52
N LEU A 545 -33.60 -41.59 97.68
CA LEU A 545 -32.96 -41.36 98.97
C LEU A 545 -33.93 -40.82 100.03
N GLN A 546 -34.82 -39.90 99.65
CA GLN A 546 -35.83 -39.31 100.54
C GLN A 546 -36.92 -40.32 100.91
N GLU A 547 -37.37 -41.15 99.98
CA GLU A 547 -38.31 -42.25 100.21
C GLU A 547 -37.69 -43.30 101.14
N ILE A 548 -36.44 -43.73 100.89
CA ILE A 548 -35.75 -44.66 101.80
C ILE A 548 -35.47 -44.00 103.16
N HIS A 549 -35.14 -42.71 103.20
CA HIS A 549 -34.97 -41.98 104.45
C HIS A 549 -36.31 -41.78 105.20
N HIS A 550 -37.44 -41.71 104.49
CA HIS A 550 -38.78 -41.60 105.09
C HIS A 550 -39.29 -42.97 105.57
N ASP A 551 -39.16 -44.01 104.75
CA ASP A 551 -39.61 -45.37 105.04
C ASP A 551 -38.78 -46.05 106.15
N TYR A 552 -37.50 -45.69 106.28
CA TYR A 552 -36.58 -46.27 107.26
C TYR A 552 -36.04 -45.25 108.29
N GLY A 553 -36.44 -43.98 108.20
CA GLY A 553 -35.97 -42.91 109.09
C GLY A 553 -36.37 -43.10 110.56
N PRO A 554 -35.82 -42.27 111.47
CA PRO A 554 -36.09 -42.40 112.91
C PRO A 554 -37.58 -42.34 113.28
N GLU A 555 -38.45 -41.82 112.41
CA GLU A 555 -39.91 -41.81 112.62
C GLU A 555 -40.61 -43.14 112.30
N SER A 556 -40.04 -44.03 111.48
CA SER A 556 -40.66 -45.33 111.17
C SER A 556 -40.31 -46.43 112.17
N GLN A 557 -39.33 -46.20 113.06
CA GLN A 557 -39.02 -47.10 114.18
C GLN A 557 -39.91 -46.89 115.43
N ASP A 558 -40.73 -45.84 115.48
CA ASP A 558 -41.66 -45.61 116.60
C ASP A 558 -42.91 -46.53 116.58
N PHE A 559 -43.05 -47.41 115.58
CA PHE A 559 -44.19 -48.34 115.52
C PHE A 559 -43.99 -49.67 116.30
N LEU A 560 -42.83 -49.92 116.92
CA LEU A 560 -42.57 -51.17 117.66
C LEU A 560 -42.04 -50.98 119.10
N SER A 561 -42.30 -49.85 119.77
CA SER A 561 -41.91 -49.65 121.17
C SER A 561 -42.94 -48.89 122.02
N SER A 562 -44.18 -49.37 122.09
CA SER A 562 -45.06 -49.22 123.28
C SER A 562 -46.24 -50.19 123.25
N LYS A 563 -45.98 -51.42 123.71
CA LYS A 563 -46.96 -52.29 124.38
C LYS A 563 -46.31 -52.77 125.68
N CYS A 564 -46.57 -52.07 126.78
CA CYS A 564 -46.76 -52.63 128.11
C CYS A 564 -47.35 -51.57 129.04
#